data_AF-A0A1A9D3C8-F1
#
_entry.id   AF-A0A1A9D3C8-F1
#
_cell.length_a   1.000
_cell.length_b   1.000
_cell.length_c   1.000
_cell.angle_alpha   90.00
_cell.angle_beta   90.00
_cell.angle_gamma   90.00
#
_symmetry.space_group_name_H-M   'P 1'
#
loop_
_entity.id
_entity.type
_entity.pdbx_description
1 polymer ?
#
loop_
_entity_poly.entity_id
_entity_poly.type
_entity_poly.pdbx_seq_one_letter_code
_entity_poly.pdbx_strand_id
1 'polypeptide(L)'
;MELTRDPHYSIRAAAESVREYNHRTIDGPQAFYGEHPINTAPPAIGEAIGALYTLFERLPQAVDQTAAAVRHVEEQEAIRMANDDDPGEAVSRLLRALIDARQSMLLAQTHLRSAVQVSSNLAGHWLDDADDGDFEGVGVIG
;
A
#
# COMPACT_ATOMS: atom_id res chain seq x y z
N MET A 1 -9.68 17.61 -12.00
CA MET A 1 -10.12 16.46 -11.18
C MET A 1 -11.61 16.60 -10.97
N GLU A 2 -12.43 15.68 -11.47
CA GLU A 2 -13.88 15.74 -11.28
C GLU A 2 -14.23 15.37 -9.83
N LEU A 3 -14.57 16.39 -9.03
CA LEU A 3 -15.03 16.23 -7.64
C LEU A 3 -16.49 15.76 -7.54
N THR A 4 -17.11 15.41 -8.68
CA THR A 4 -18.51 14.99 -8.83
C THR A 4 -18.72 13.49 -8.65
N ARG A 5 -17.65 12.69 -8.59
CA ARG A 5 -17.75 11.24 -8.36
C ARG A 5 -18.11 10.95 -6.90
N ASP A 6 -19.11 10.09 -6.70
CA ASP A 6 -19.52 9.63 -5.38
C ASP A 6 -18.31 9.02 -4.62
N PRO A 7 -18.01 9.49 -3.39
CA PRO A 7 -16.86 9.03 -2.59
C PRO A 7 -16.72 7.51 -2.48
N HIS A 8 -17.84 6.77 -2.46
CA HIS A 8 -17.83 5.31 -2.36
C HIS A 8 -17.19 4.63 -3.59
N TYR A 9 -17.31 5.22 -4.78
CA TYR A 9 -16.66 4.69 -5.98
C TYR A 9 -15.15 4.84 -5.92
N SER A 10 -14.64 5.93 -5.34
CA SER A 10 -13.21 6.21 -5.26
C SER A 10 -12.49 5.20 -4.37
N ILE A 11 -13.03 4.90 -3.18
CA ILE A 11 -12.43 3.91 -2.27
C ILE A 11 -12.55 2.48 -2.82
N ARG A 12 -13.63 2.16 -3.52
CA ARG A 12 -13.82 0.85 -4.17
C ARG A 12 -12.83 0.62 -5.32
N ALA A 13 -12.57 1.65 -6.13
CA ALA A 13 -11.59 1.57 -7.21
C ALA A 13 -10.16 1.36 -6.67
N ALA A 14 -9.81 2.04 -5.56
CA ALA A 14 -8.54 1.81 -4.87
C ALA A 14 -8.43 0.37 -4.35
N ALA A 15 -9.49 -0.16 -3.73
CA ALA A 15 -9.51 -1.54 -3.25
C ALA A 15 -9.33 -2.57 -4.39
N GLU A 16 -9.96 -2.34 -5.55
CA GLU A 16 -9.78 -3.22 -6.72
C GLU A 16 -8.36 -3.14 -7.27
N SER A 17 -7.76 -1.94 -7.29
CA SER A 17 -6.35 -1.77 -7.71
C SER A 17 -5.38 -2.53 -6.79
N VAL A 18 -5.63 -2.52 -5.47
CA VAL A 18 -4.84 -3.32 -4.51
C VAL A 18 -5.06 -4.82 -4.74
N ARG A 19 -6.29 -5.25 -5.03
CA ARG A 19 -6.59 -6.64 -5.36
C ARG A 19 -5.84 -7.10 -6.63
N GLU A 20 -5.84 -6.27 -7.66
CA GLU A 20 -5.14 -6.53 -8.91
C GLU A 20 -3.62 -6.62 -8.69
N TYR A 21 -3.05 -5.70 -7.92
CA TYR A 21 -1.63 -5.76 -7.50
C TYR A 21 -1.31 -7.06 -6.76
N ASN A 22 -2.11 -7.43 -5.76
CA ASN A 22 -1.93 -8.68 -5.01
C ASN A 22 -2.04 -9.91 -5.92
N HIS A 23 -3.01 -9.92 -6.85
CA HIS A 23 -3.20 -11.02 -7.77
C HIS A 23 -2.02 -11.19 -8.72
N ARG A 24 -1.45 -10.10 -9.23
CA ARG A 24 -0.28 -10.15 -10.11
C ARG A 24 1.00 -10.60 -9.40
N THR A 25 1.10 -10.35 -8.10
CA THR A 25 2.32 -10.63 -7.33
C THR A 25 2.25 -11.94 -6.54
N ILE A 26 1.12 -12.65 -6.58
CA ILE A 26 0.88 -13.86 -5.78
C ILE A 26 1.79 -15.03 -6.15
N ASP A 27 2.14 -15.14 -7.44
CA ASP A 27 2.90 -16.27 -7.98
C ASP A 27 4.42 -16.12 -7.81
N GLY A 28 4.88 -15.03 -7.20
CA GLY A 28 6.27 -14.85 -6.78
C GLY A 28 6.95 -13.59 -7.29
N PRO A 29 8.26 -13.46 -7.01
CA PRO A 29 9.01 -12.23 -7.25
C PRO A 29 9.19 -11.88 -8.73
N GLN A 30 8.96 -12.83 -9.64
CA GLN A 30 9.03 -12.63 -11.10
C GLN A 30 8.12 -11.49 -11.58
N ALA A 31 6.99 -11.28 -10.89
CA ALA A 31 6.06 -10.18 -11.18
C ALA A 31 6.69 -8.79 -11.02
N PHE A 32 7.73 -8.65 -10.21
CA PHE A 32 8.46 -7.40 -10.01
C PHE A 32 9.59 -7.20 -11.01
N TYR A 33 10.00 -8.26 -11.71
CA TYR A 33 11.13 -8.25 -12.65
C TYR A 33 10.66 -8.12 -14.12
N GLY A 34 9.42 -8.52 -14.41
CA GLY A 34 8.91 -8.54 -15.77
C GLY A 34 9.75 -9.46 -16.66
N GLU A 35 10.14 -8.97 -17.85
CA GLU A 35 11.05 -9.68 -18.77
C GLU A 35 12.54 -9.41 -18.46
N HIS A 36 12.83 -8.55 -17.47
CA HIS A 36 14.19 -8.11 -17.18
C HIS A 36 14.93 -9.10 -16.27
N PRO A 37 16.25 -9.32 -16.46
CA PRO A 37 17.06 -10.13 -15.56
C PRO A 37 17.06 -9.56 -14.14
N ILE A 38 17.32 -10.43 -13.15
CA ILE A 38 17.29 -10.07 -11.72
C ILE A 38 18.25 -8.94 -11.35
N ASN A 39 19.30 -8.73 -12.15
CA ASN A 39 20.30 -7.67 -11.96
C ASN A 39 19.75 -6.28 -12.33
N THR A 40 18.65 -6.21 -13.09
CA THR A 40 17.93 -4.99 -13.48
C THR A 40 16.64 -4.74 -12.67
N ALA A 41 16.40 -5.54 -11.63
CA ALA A 41 15.23 -5.50 -10.75
C ALA A 41 15.11 -4.43 -9.61
N PRO A 42 15.84 -3.31 -9.56
CA PRO A 42 15.70 -2.36 -8.44
C PRO A 42 14.47 -1.42 -8.39
N PRO A 43 14.01 -0.79 -9.49
CA PRO A 43 13.02 0.29 -9.39
C PRO A 43 11.64 -0.18 -8.92
N ALA A 44 11.17 -1.32 -9.43
CA ALA A 44 9.80 -1.78 -9.22
C ALA A 44 9.50 -2.14 -7.75
N ILE A 45 10.47 -2.67 -7.01
CA ILE A 45 10.30 -3.01 -5.58
C ILE A 45 10.24 -1.73 -4.75
N GLY A 46 11.15 -0.78 -4.99
CA GLY A 46 11.13 0.53 -4.32
C GLY A 46 9.85 1.30 -4.60
N GLU A 47 9.38 1.28 -5.85
CA GLU A 47 8.09 1.86 -6.25
C GLU A 47 6.91 1.20 -5.54
N ALA A 48 6.87 -0.13 -5.42
CA ALA A 48 5.83 -0.84 -4.69
C ALA A 48 5.81 -0.47 -3.20
N ILE A 49 6.98 -0.40 -2.56
CA ILE A 49 7.11 0.05 -1.15
C ILE A 49 6.62 1.50 -1.00
N GLY A 50 7.01 2.39 -1.92
CA GLY A 50 6.58 3.79 -1.94
C GLY A 50 5.06 3.96 -2.16
N ALA A 51 4.47 3.14 -3.02
CA ALA A 51 3.03 3.11 -3.25
C ALA A 51 2.27 2.64 -2.01
N LEU A 52 2.74 1.57 -1.34
CA LEU A 52 2.18 1.10 -0.07
C LEU A 52 2.27 2.18 1.01
N TYR A 53 3.43 2.84 1.15
CA TYR A 53 3.59 3.96 2.07
C TYR A 53 2.56 5.07 1.81
N THR A 54 2.37 5.45 0.54
CA THR A 54 1.41 6.49 0.14
C THR A 54 -0.02 6.10 0.48
N LEU A 55 -0.41 4.84 0.29
CA LEU A 55 -1.73 4.34 0.70
C LEU A 55 -1.93 4.48 2.21
N PHE A 56 -0.97 4.00 3.00
CA PHE A 56 -1.05 4.06 4.47
C PHE A 56 -0.91 5.47 5.05
N GLU A 57 -0.39 6.43 4.29
CA GLU A 57 -0.45 7.85 4.65
C GLU A 57 -1.87 8.44 4.53
N ARG A 58 -2.69 7.92 3.60
CA ARG A 58 -4.03 8.47 3.31
C ARG A 58 -5.17 7.70 3.98
N LEU A 59 -5.01 6.40 4.19
CA LEU A 59 -6.04 5.54 4.78
C LEU A 59 -6.53 6.00 6.18
N PRO A 60 -5.67 6.49 7.10
CA PRO A 60 -6.14 6.98 8.40
C PRO A 60 -7.18 8.11 8.27
N GLN A 61 -6.96 9.02 7.33
CA GLN A 61 -7.89 10.12 7.07
C GLN A 61 -9.23 9.61 6.50
N ALA A 62 -9.20 8.62 5.60
CA ALA A 62 -10.41 8.02 5.06
C ALA A 62 -11.23 7.30 6.15
N VAL A 63 -10.55 6.66 7.11
CA VAL A 63 -11.19 6.05 8.29
C VAL A 63 -11.82 7.12 9.18
N ASP A 64 -11.11 8.21 9.48
CA ASP A 64 -11.63 9.34 10.27
C ASP A 64 -12.90 9.94 9.62
N GLN A 65 -12.90 10.12 8.30
CA GLN A 65 -14.06 10.60 7.54
C GLN A 65 -15.22 9.62 7.57
N THR A 66 -14.95 8.32 7.47
CA THR A 66 -15.98 7.27 7.57
C THR A 66 -16.59 7.22 8.97
N ALA A 67 -15.78 7.32 10.03
CA ALA A 67 -16.26 7.38 11.41
C ALA A 67 -17.12 8.61 11.67
N ALA A 68 -16.76 9.77 11.10
CA ALA A 68 -17.56 10.98 11.18
C ALA A 68 -18.92 10.81 10.50
N ALA A 69 -18.96 10.16 9.32
CA ALA A 69 -20.21 9.85 8.63
C ALA A 69 -21.12 8.92 9.46
N VAL A 70 -20.55 7.88 10.09
CA VAL A 70 -21.30 6.97 10.98
C VAL A 70 -21.93 7.73 12.15
N ARG A 71 -21.16 8.58 12.84
CA ARG A 71 -21.69 9.42 13.95
C ARG A 71 -22.82 10.32 13.49
N HIS A 72 -22.68 10.93 12.32
CA HIS A 72 -23.72 11.80 11.78
C HIS A 72 -25.04 11.07 11.50
N VAL A 73 -24.98 9.82 11.05
CA VAL A 73 -26.18 8.98 10.83
C VAL A 73 -26.77 8.50 12.16
N GLU A 74 -25.93 8.20 13.16
CA GLU A 74 -26.36 7.88 14.53
C GLU A 74 -27.10 9.05 15.19
N GLU A 75 -26.55 10.27 15.10
CA GLU A 75 -27.17 11.51 15.61
C GLU A 75 -28.56 11.80 15.01
N GLN A 76 -28.82 11.28 13.81
CA GLN A 76 -30.12 11.40 13.13
C GLN A 76 -31.10 10.27 13.50
N GLU A 77 -30.70 9.34 14.38
CA GLU A 77 -31.47 8.14 14.72
C GLU A 77 -31.87 7.31 13.47
N ALA A 78 -31.07 7.39 12.41
CA ALA A 78 -31.37 6.81 11.11
C ALA A 78 -30.86 5.36 10.96
N ILE A 79 -30.28 4.79 12.01
CA ILE A 79 -29.70 3.44 12.00
C ILE A 79 -30.73 2.43 12.45
N ARG A 80 -30.98 1.43 11.61
CA ARG A 80 -31.83 0.27 11.93
C ARG A 80 -30.99 -0.99 11.87
N MET A 81 -31.11 -1.82 12.91
CA MET A 81 -30.45 -3.12 12.97
C MET A 81 -31.28 -4.16 12.20
N ALA A 82 -30.60 -5.07 11.48
CA ALA A 82 -31.25 -6.20 10.81
C ALA A 82 -31.56 -7.35 11.78
N ASN A 83 -31.01 -7.29 12.98
CA ASN A 83 -31.17 -8.18 14.12
C ASN A 83 -31.71 -7.39 15.33
N ASP A 84 -32.01 -8.07 16.42
CA ASP A 84 -32.48 -7.47 17.68
C ASP A 84 -31.37 -6.78 18.51
N ASP A 85 -30.24 -6.42 17.89
CA ASP A 85 -29.17 -5.69 18.56
C ASP A 85 -29.58 -4.24 18.84
N ASP A 86 -29.05 -3.66 19.93
CA ASP A 86 -29.18 -2.23 20.18
C ASP A 86 -28.35 -1.42 19.16
N PRO A 87 -28.96 -0.46 18.42
CA PRO A 87 -28.26 0.36 17.44
C PRO A 87 -27.09 1.14 18.05
N GLY A 88 -27.24 1.71 19.25
CA GLY A 88 -26.20 2.49 19.91
C GLY A 88 -24.99 1.65 20.30
N GLU A 89 -25.22 0.43 20.81
CA GLU A 89 -24.16 -0.52 21.10
C GLU A 89 -23.45 -0.98 19.81
N ALA A 90 -24.19 -1.24 18.73
CA ALA A 90 -23.62 -1.60 17.44
C ALA A 90 -22.74 -0.47 16.86
N VAL A 91 -23.20 0.78 16.92
CA VAL A 91 -22.41 1.94 16.48
C VAL A 91 -21.17 2.12 17.35
N SER A 92 -21.30 1.99 18.67
CA SER A 92 -20.16 2.07 19.59
C SER A 92 -19.09 1.02 19.27
N ARG A 93 -19.49 -0.22 18.97
CA ARG A 93 -18.59 -1.29 18.53
C ARG A 93 -17.91 -0.95 17.20
N LEU A 94 -18.68 -0.46 16.22
CA LEU A 94 -18.16 -0.05 14.92
C LEU A 94 -17.13 1.09 15.04
N LEU A 95 -17.45 2.14 15.79
CA LEU A 95 -16.56 3.28 16.00
C LEU A 95 -15.27 2.88 16.70
N ARG A 96 -15.34 1.97 17.68
CA ARG A 96 -14.14 1.40 18.32
C ARG A 96 -13.27 0.64 17.32
N ALA A 97 -13.87 -0.23 16.49
CA ALA A 97 -13.14 -0.95 15.46
C ALA A 97 -12.46 -0.02 14.44
N LEU A 98 -13.11 1.09 14.07
CA LEU A 98 -12.51 2.11 13.19
C LEU A 98 -11.33 2.82 13.86
N ILE A 99 -11.41 3.13 15.15
CA ILE A 99 -10.29 3.70 15.93
C ILE A 99 -9.11 2.73 15.96
N ASP A 100 -9.36 1.45 16.23
CA ASP A 100 -8.32 0.41 16.29
C ASP A 100 -7.66 0.20 14.91
N ALA A 101 -8.46 0.21 13.84
CA ALA A 101 -7.96 0.13 12.47
C ALA A 101 -7.06 1.32 12.13
N ARG A 102 -7.48 2.55 12.49
CA ARG A 102 -6.68 3.77 12.29
C ARG A 102 -5.34 3.70 13.00
N GLN A 103 -5.31 3.26 14.26
CA GLN A 103 -4.07 3.11 15.02
C GLN A 103 -3.13 2.11 14.36
N SER A 104 -3.66 0.97 13.92
CA SER A 104 -2.90 -0.05 13.20
C SER A 104 -2.32 0.48 11.88
N MET A 105 -3.07 1.31 11.15
CA MET A 105 -2.59 1.95 9.92
C MET A 105 -1.45 2.94 10.18
N LEU A 106 -1.49 3.72 11.26
CA LEU A 106 -0.41 4.64 11.63
C LEU A 106 0.88 3.88 12.00
N LEU A 107 0.75 2.74 12.68
CA LEU A 107 1.88 1.86 12.96
C LEU A 107 2.48 1.31 11.66
N ALA A 108 1.63 0.79 10.76
CA ALA A 108 2.07 0.32 9.45
C ALA A 108 2.74 1.43 8.62
N GLN A 109 2.21 2.65 8.62
CA GLN A 109 2.82 3.81 7.96
C GLN A 109 4.24 4.08 8.49
N THR A 110 4.45 3.96 9.80
CA THR A 110 5.77 4.15 10.43
C THR A 110 6.77 3.11 9.93
N HIS A 111 6.37 1.84 9.87
CA HIS A 111 7.22 0.78 9.33
C HIS A 111 7.49 0.94 7.84
N LEU A 112 6.47 1.31 7.05
CA LEU A 112 6.62 1.55 5.62
C LEU A 112 7.53 2.75 5.33
N ARG A 113 7.49 3.81 6.15
CA ARG A 113 8.43 4.93 6.03
C ARG A 113 9.88 4.47 6.20
N SER A 114 10.14 3.61 7.19
CA SER A 114 11.46 3.02 7.39
C SER A 114 11.87 2.15 6.18
N ALA A 115 10.95 1.34 5.66
CA ALA A 115 11.19 0.52 4.47
C ALA A 115 11.52 1.38 3.23
N VAL A 116 10.80 2.50 3.01
CA VAL A 116 11.12 3.46 1.94
C VAL A 116 12.54 3.98 2.11
N GLN A 117 12.94 4.43 3.30
CA GLN A 117 14.29 4.94 3.57
C GLN A 117 15.38 3.91 3.26
N VAL A 118 15.18 2.66 3.69
CA VAL A 118 16.12 1.56 3.40
C VAL A 118 16.14 1.25 1.90
N SER A 119 14.98 1.19 1.25
CA SER A 119 14.88 0.88 -0.19
C SER A 119 15.59 1.92 -1.06
N SER A 120 15.51 3.21 -0.69
CA SER A 120 16.22 4.29 -1.38
C SER A 120 17.74 4.15 -1.27
N ASN A 121 18.24 3.65 -0.13
CA ASN A 121 19.68 3.38 0.05
C ASN A 121 20.12 2.16 -0.76
N LEU A 122 19.26 1.13 -0.84
CA LEU A 122 19.54 -0.06 -1.65
C LEU A 122 19.60 0.30 -3.14
N ALA A 123 18.75 1.22 -3.63
CA ALA A 123 18.70 1.65 -5.04
C ALA A 123 20.08 2.02 -5.64
N GLY A 124 21.05 2.45 -4.82
CA GLY A 124 22.43 2.72 -5.26
C GLY A 124 23.40 1.53 -5.24
N HIS A 125 22.98 0.33 -4.82
CA HIS A 125 23.84 -0.82 -4.53
C HIS A 125 23.29 -2.18 -5.01
N TRP A 126 22.19 -2.20 -5.78
CA TRP A 126 21.70 -3.45 -6.36
C TRP A 126 22.60 -3.88 -7.52
N LEU A 127 23.73 -4.51 -7.21
CA LEU A 127 24.58 -5.31 -8.10
C LEU A 127 24.58 -4.88 -9.58
N ASP A 128 24.94 -3.63 -9.86
CA ASP A 128 25.42 -3.21 -11.18
C ASP A 128 26.96 -3.01 -11.20
N ASP A 129 27.64 -3.41 -10.12
CA ASP A 129 29.10 -3.54 -10.07
C ASP A 129 29.51 -5.03 -10.25
N ALA A 130 28.78 -5.79 -11.06
CA ALA A 130 29.32 -7.03 -11.61
C ALA A 130 30.29 -6.66 -12.74
N ASP A 131 31.43 -6.08 -12.35
CA ASP A 131 32.74 -6.09 -13.00
C ASP A 131 32.69 -6.65 -14.43
N ASP A 132 32.34 -5.77 -15.39
CA ASP A 132 32.43 -6.03 -16.82
C ASP A 132 33.91 -6.20 -17.19
N GLY A 133 34.38 -7.44 -17.03
CA GLY A 133 35.36 -8.10 -17.89
C GLY A 133 36.66 -7.36 -18.17
N ASP A 134 37.60 -7.37 -17.22
CA ASP A 134 39.02 -7.31 -17.56
C ASP A 134 39.53 -8.72 -17.91
N PHE A 135 39.11 -9.24 -19.06
CA PHE A 135 39.93 -10.21 -19.79
C PHE A 135 40.81 -9.40 -20.74
N GLU A 136 41.86 -8.79 -20.19
CA GLU A 136 42.99 -8.30 -20.96
C GLU A 136 43.57 -9.48 -21.76
N GLY A 137 43.23 -9.49 -23.05
CA GLY A 137 43.92 -10.28 -24.05
C GLY A 137 45.38 -9.85 -24.11
N VAL A 138 46.25 -10.55 -23.38
CA VAL A 138 47.68 -10.49 -23.65
C VAL A 138 47.95 -11.34 -24.89
N GLY A 139 48.11 -10.61 -26.00
CA GLY A 139 48.49 -11.14 -27.28
C GLY A 139 49.81 -11.91 -27.26
N VAL A 140 49.89 -12.81 -28.23
CA VAL A 140 51.05 -13.49 -28.79
C VAL A 140 52.32 -12.62 -28.80
N ILE A 141 53.40 -13.17 -28.22
CA ILE A 141 54.79 -12.97 -28.64
C ILE A 141 55.39 -14.40 -28.56
N GLY A 142 55.75 -15.06 -29.65
CA GLY A 142 56.80 -14.68 -30.59
C GLY A 142 58.07 -15.39 -30.18
#